data_AF-A0A7V9LEX4-F1
#
_entry.id   AF-A0A7V9LEX4-F1
#
_cell.length_a   1.000
_cell.length_b   1.000
_cell.length_c   1.000
_cell.angle_alpha   90.00
_cell.angle_beta   90.00
_cell.angle_gamma   90.00
#
_symmetry.space_group_name_H-M   'P 1'
#
loop_
_entity.id
_entity.type
_entity.pdbx_description
1 polymer ?
#
loop_
_entity_poly.entity_id
_entity_poly.type
_entity_poly.pdbx_seq_one_letter_code
_entity_poly.pdbx_strand_id
1 'polypeptide(L)'
;MGREANFPACAIAIVIACGDSPREIPVPPPPTPSHLELTIASQLSATLGRSAIVSCTPSRCVADLGDATLPLAITNSPDGWTWQVSGLLVRAQPIEDYLRDALDDLGAKQRLTCGAAIRSVEPGARIECTLEHGGKAFATIRANGAFTTEIVLDPAAASARSQEPPPQMLLDRGSGSGADGDD
;
A
#
# COMPACT_ATOMS: atom_id res chain seq x y z
N MET A 1 -16.16 37.47 -29.67
CA MET A 1 -17.19 37.85 -28.68
C MET A 1 -16.64 37.53 -27.30
N GLY A 2 -15.89 38.46 -26.71
CA GLY A 2 -15.27 38.32 -25.39
C GLY A 2 -16.16 38.93 -24.32
N ARG A 3 -16.31 38.25 -23.18
CA ARG A 3 -17.00 38.78 -22.00
C ARG A 3 -15.97 38.91 -20.87
N GLU A 4 -15.63 40.16 -20.56
CA GLU A 4 -14.83 40.54 -19.40
C GLU A 4 -15.72 40.50 -18.16
N ALA A 5 -15.35 39.68 -17.18
CA ALA A 5 -16.03 39.61 -15.89
C ALA A 5 -15.40 40.63 -14.94
N ASN A 6 -16.17 41.65 -14.60
CA ASN A 6 -15.83 42.70 -13.65
C ASN A 6 -16.06 42.18 -12.22
N PHE A 7 -14.99 41.99 -11.44
CA PHE A 7 -15.08 41.54 -10.05
C PHE A 7 -15.02 42.75 -9.09
N PRO A 8 -15.97 42.89 -8.16
CA PRO A 8 -15.98 43.99 -7.21
C PRO A 8 -14.87 43.82 -6.17
N ALA A 9 -14.07 44.87 -5.98
CA ALA A 9 -13.05 44.96 -4.95
C ALA A 9 -13.71 45.00 -3.56
N CYS A 10 -13.70 43.89 -2.83
CA CYS A 10 -14.02 43.86 -1.41
C CYS A 10 -12.82 44.40 -0.61
N ALA A 11 -13.00 45.58 0.00
CA ALA A 11 -12.05 46.12 0.97
C ALA A 11 -12.08 45.27 2.25
N ILE A 12 -10.94 44.66 2.59
CA ILE A 12 -10.75 43.88 3.81
C ILE A 12 -10.28 44.83 4.91
N ALA A 13 -11.10 45.04 5.93
CA ALA A 13 -10.70 45.72 7.16
C ALA A 13 -9.95 44.74 8.07
N ILE A 14 -8.67 44.98 8.33
CA ILE A 14 -7.85 44.21 9.26
C ILE A 14 -8.05 44.81 10.66
N VAL A 15 -8.79 44.11 11.52
CA VAL A 15 -8.90 44.44 12.95
C VAL A 15 -7.70 43.87 13.68
N ILE A 16 -6.76 44.72 14.07
CA ILE A 16 -5.61 44.35 14.91
C ILE A 16 -6.09 44.33 16.37
N ALA A 17 -6.44 43.15 16.88
CA ALA A 17 -6.73 42.94 18.30
C ALA A 17 -5.41 42.85 19.09
N CYS A 18 -5.24 43.73 20.08
CA CYS A 18 -4.10 43.69 20.99
C CYS A 18 -4.17 42.47 21.93
N GLY A 19 -3.33 41.48 21.65
CA GLY A 19 -2.53 40.70 22.61
C GLY A 19 -3.16 40.27 23.94
N ASP A 20 -4.07 39.30 23.90
CA ASP A 20 -4.25 38.38 25.03
C ASP A 20 -3.40 37.14 24.71
N SER A 21 -2.28 36.95 25.44
CA SER A 21 -1.44 35.78 25.21
C SER A 21 -2.26 34.55 25.61
N PRO A 22 -2.54 33.62 24.69
CA PRO A 22 -3.36 32.46 25.02
C PRO A 22 -2.70 31.74 26.19
N ARG A 23 -3.42 31.63 27.31
CA ARG A 23 -2.98 30.84 28.47
C ARG A 23 -2.63 29.46 27.95
N GLU A 24 -1.34 29.12 27.99
CA GLU A 24 -0.83 27.83 27.60
C GLU A 24 -1.47 26.79 28.52
N ILE A 25 -2.46 26.07 27.98
CA ILE A 25 -3.11 24.97 28.71
C ILE A 25 -2.06 23.87 28.82
N PRO A 26 -1.64 23.47 30.03
CA PRO A 26 -0.68 22.38 30.18
C PRO A 26 -1.24 21.15 29.48
N VAL A 27 -0.58 20.70 28.42
CA VAL A 27 -0.94 19.45 27.75
C VAL A 27 -0.64 18.33 28.75
N PRO A 28 -1.65 17.51 29.13
CA PRO A 28 -1.41 16.43 30.07
C PRO A 28 -0.34 15.48 29.50
N PRO A 29 0.53 14.91 30.35
CA PRO A 29 1.53 13.96 29.88
C PRO A 29 0.85 12.76 29.19
N PRO A 30 1.49 12.17 28.18
CA PRO A 30 0.93 11.01 27.51
C PRO A 30 0.73 9.86 28.52
N PRO A 31 -0.36 9.08 28.38
CA PRO A 31 -0.59 7.94 29.27
C PRO A 31 0.57 6.94 29.18
N THR A 32 0.98 6.41 30.33
CA THR A 32 2.01 5.36 30.37
C THR A 32 1.40 4.04 29.89
N PRO A 33 2.04 3.32 28.94
CA PRO A 33 1.53 2.05 28.45
C PRO A 33 1.51 1.01 29.58
N SER A 34 0.44 0.22 29.61
CA SER A 34 0.24 -0.91 30.51
C SER A 34 1.15 -2.09 30.16
N HIS A 35 1.36 -2.99 31.12
CA HIS A 35 2.13 -4.22 30.91
C HIS A 35 1.57 -5.10 29.78
N LEU A 36 0.23 -5.12 29.63
CA LEU A 36 -0.44 -5.83 28.54
C LEU A 36 -0.05 -5.24 27.18
N GLU A 37 -0.16 -3.92 27.01
CA GLU A 37 0.21 -3.23 25.77
C GLU A 37 1.67 -3.47 25.40
N LEU A 38 2.59 -3.37 26.37
CA LEU A 38 4.01 -3.64 26.15
C LEU A 38 4.28 -5.09 25.71
N THR A 39 3.58 -6.05 26.31
CA THR A 39 3.72 -7.48 25.98
C THR A 39 3.25 -7.76 24.54
N ILE A 40 2.06 -7.25 24.18
CA ILE A 40 1.50 -7.40 22.84
C ILE A 40 2.38 -6.70 21.80
N ALA A 41 2.82 -5.47 22.08
CA ALA A 41 3.70 -4.70 21.20
C ALA A 41 5.00 -5.45 20.90
N SER A 42 5.64 -6.02 21.93
CA SER A 42 6.86 -6.83 21.78
C SER A 42 6.64 -8.07 20.92
N GLN A 43 5.58 -8.85 21.20
CA GLN A 43 5.26 -10.08 20.47
C GLN A 43 4.89 -9.81 18.99
N LEU A 44 4.04 -8.80 18.74
CA LEU A 44 3.73 -8.36 17.38
C LEU A 44 4.99 -7.90 16.65
N SER A 45 5.85 -7.13 17.32
CA SER A 45 7.05 -6.62 16.68
C SER A 45 8.01 -7.73 16.26
N ALA A 46 8.18 -8.74 17.11
CA ALA A 46 8.98 -9.92 16.80
C ALA A 46 8.38 -10.73 15.64
N THR A 47 7.05 -10.91 15.63
CA THR A 47 6.35 -11.70 14.61
C THR A 47 6.36 -11.03 13.24
N LEU A 48 6.17 -9.71 13.21
CA LEU A 48 6.07 -8.94 11.97
C LEU A 48 7.42 -8.40 11.48
N GLY A 49 8.47 -8.47 12.32
CA GLY A 49 9.78 -7.88 12.01
C GLY A 49 9.76 -6.36 11.92
N ARG A 50 8.80 -5.69 12.57
CA ARG A 50 8.58 -4.22 12.52
C ARG A 50 8.11 -3.71 13.88
N SER A 51 8.44 -2.48 14.26
CA SER A 51 7.96 -1.90 15.51
C SER A 51 6.44 -1.73 15.52
N ALA A 52 5.78 -2.22 16.58
CA ALA A 52 4.38 -2.01 16.85
C ALA A 52 4.17 -1.19 18.12
N ILE A 53 3.26 -0.22 18.09
CA ILE A 53 2.77 0.49 19.27
C ILE A 53 1.34 0.02 19.53
N VAL A 54 1.05 -0.47 20.73
CA VAL A 54 -0.28 -0.99 21.07
C VAL A 54 -0.96 -0.04 22.05
N SER A 55 -2.20 0.31 21.74
CA SER A 55 -3.09 1.03 22.65
C SER A 55 -4.36 0.23 22.90
N CYS A 56 -4.73 0.12 24.17
CA CYS A 56 -5.85 -0.66 24.65
C CYS A 56 -6.89 0.23 25.33
N THR A 57 -8.16 -0.03 25.00
CA THR A 57 -9.30 0.35 25.83
C THR A 57 -9.84 -0.90 26.54
N PRO A 58 -10.76 -0.80 27.51
CA PRO A 58 -11.21 -1.96 28.29
C PRO A 58 -11.74 -3.16 27.50
N SER A 59 -12.13 -2.97 26.24
CA SER A 59 -12.75 -3.99 25.38
C SER A 59 -12.08 -4.20 24.01
N ARG A 60 -11.04 -3.42 23.66
CA ARG A 60 -10.38 -3.51 22.34
C ARG A 60 -8.96 -3.00 22.42
N CYS A 61 -8.08 -3.58 21.63
CA CYS A 61 -6.76 -2.99 21.41
C CYS A 61 -6.51 -2.77 19.94
N VAL A 62 -5.62 -1.84 19.67
CA VAL A 62 -5.22 -1.42 18.33
C VAL A 62 -3.71 -1.37 18.32
N ALA A 63 -3.10 -2.05 17.35
CA ALA A 63 -1.67 -1.93 17.08
C ALA A 63 -1.44 -0.98 15.90
N ASP A 64 -0.58 0.01 16.10
CA ASP A 64 -0.07 0.90 15.07
C ASP A 64 1.31 0.43 14.62
N LEU A 65 1.48 0.25 13.31
CA LEU A 65 2.74 -0.16 12.65
C LEU A 65 3.40 1.00 11.88
N GLY A 66 2.85 2.22 11.98
CA GLY A 66 3.26 3.42 11.28
C GLY A 66 2.48 3.67 9.98
N ASP A 67 2.42 2.67 9.08
CA ASP A 67 1.67 2.73 7.82
C ASP A 67 0.34 1.95 7.87
N ALA A 68 0.10 1.23 8.96
CA ALA A 68 -1.04 0.35 9.11
C ALA A 68 -1.52 0.29 10.56
N THR A 69 -2.82 0.04 10.70
CA THR A 69 -3.48 -0.16 11.98
C THR A 69 -4.10 -1.55 12.00
N LEU A 70 -3.77 -2.35 13.02
CA LEU A 70 -4.29 -3.70 13.20
C LEU A 70 -5.27 -3.74 14.38
N PRO A 71 -6.55 -4.08 14.15
CA PRO A 71 -7.48 -4.33 15.24
C PRO A 71 -7.11 -5.64 15.96
N LEU A 72 -7.08 -5.60 17.29
CA LEU A 72 -6.80 -6.75 18.13
C LEU A 72 -8.01 -7.09 18.99
N ALA A 73 -8.43 -8.35 18.95
CA ALA A 73 -9.39 -8.93 19.89
C ALA A 73 -8.64 -9.41 21.14
N ILE A 74 -9.12 -9.02 22.31
CA ILE A 74 -8.55 -9.42 23.59
C ILE A 74 -9.61 -10.16 24.40
N THR A 75 -9.21 -11.25 25.04
CA THR A 75 -10.05 -12.03 25.96
C THR A 75 -9.35 -12.17 27.30
N ASN A 76 -10.08 -11.91 28.39
CA ASN A 76 -9.62 -12.16 29.75
C ASN A 76 -10.16 -13.52 30.21
N SER A 77 -9.28 -14.44 30.58
CA SER A 77 -9.62 -15.73 31.20
C SER A 77 -8.95 -15.85 32.58
N PRO A 78 -9.34 -16.85 33.40
CA PRO A 78 -8.67 -17.11 34.68
C PRO A 78 -7.15 -17.36 34.55
N ASP A 79 -6.69 -17.85 33.40
CA ASP A 79 -5.29 -18.13 33.11
C ASP A 79 -4.51 -16.90 32.60
N GLY A 80 -5.21 -15.78 32.39
CA GLY A 80 -4.63 -14.51 31.96
C GLY A 80 -5.28 -13.91 30.72
N TRP A 81 -4.57 -12.97 30.10
CA TRP A 81 -5.03 -12.29 28.89
C TRP A 81 -4.53 -13.02 27.64
N THR A 82 -5.46 -13.36 26.75
CA THR A 82 -5.14 -13.82 25.40
C THR A 82 -5.54 -12.76 24.37
N TRP A 83 -4.83 -12.71 23.25
CA TRP A 83 -5.08 -11.74 22.21
C TRP A 83 -4.85 -12.35 20.83
N GLN A 84 -5.54 -11.81 19.82
CA GLN A 84 -5.38 -12.18 18.42
C GLN A 84 -5.66 -10.97 17.51
N VAL A 85 -5.04 -10.93 16.33
CA VAL A 85 -5.40 -9.95 15.30
C VAL A 85 -6.80 -10.30 14.78
N SER A 86 -7.71 -9.33 14.77
CA SER A 86 -9.04 -9.52 14.19
C SER A 86 -8.93 -9.47 12.67
N GLY A 87 -9.38 -10.53 11.98
CA GLY A 87 -9.33 -10.66 10.52
C GLY A 87 -8.10 -11.44 10.02
N LEU A 88 -7.94 -11.49 8.70
CA LEU A 88 -6.79 -12.11 8.05
C LEU A 88 -5.67 -11.08 7.88
N LEU A 89 -4.49 -11.42 8.39
CA LEU A 89 -3.30 -10.63 8.17
C LEU A 89 -2.73 -10.89 6.77
N VAL A 90 -2.76 -9.87 5.92
CA VAL A 90 -2.27 -9.93 4.54
C VAL A 90 -1.06 -9.02 4.39
N ARG A 91 0.00 -9.55 3.77
CA ARG A 91 1.16 -8.78 3.34
C ARG A 91 0.94 -8.33 1.90
N ALA A 92 1.20 -7.05 1.61
CA ALA A 92 1.09 -6.52 0.25
C ALA A 92 2.17 -7.10 -0.68
N GLN A 93 3.40 -7.28 -0.18
CA GLN A 93 4.55 -7.67 -0.99
C GLN A 93 4.31 -8.90 -1.89
N PRO A 94 3.78 -10.04 -1.41
CA PRO A 94 3.54 -11.21 -2.28
C PRO A 94 2.49 -10.95 -3.37
N ILE A 95 1.50 -10.08 -3.10
CA ILE A 95 0.51 -9.67 -4.10
C ILE A 95 1.17 -8.77 -5.13
N GLU A 96 1.99 -7.82 -4.69
CA GLU A 96 2.71 -6.91 -5.58
C GLU A 96 3.72 -7.64 -6.47
N ASP A 97 4.43 -8.61 -5.93
CA ASP A 97 5.37 -9.45 -6.67
C ASP A 97 4.64 -10.27 -7.75
N TYR A 98 3.55 -10.94 -7.39
CA TYR A 98 2.72 -11.67 -8.36
C TYR A 98 2.17 -10.75 -9.47
N LEU A 99 1.68 -9.56 -9.11
CA LEU A 99 1.17 -8.60 -10.10
C LEU A 99 2.27 -8.06 -11.00
N ARG A 100 3.49 -7.87 -10.48
CA ARG A 100 4.64 -7.42 -11.26
C ARG A 100 5.05 -8.47 -12.30
N ASP A 101 5.10 -9.74 -11.90
CA ASP A 101 5.39 -10.85 -12.81
C ASP A 101 4.31 -10.95 -13.89
N ALA A 102 3.04 -10.88 -13.50
CA ALA A 102 1.92 -10.88 -14.45
C ALA A 102 1.97 -9.68 -15.42
N LEU A 103 2.40 -8.50 -14.98
CA LEU A 103 2.59 -7.33 -15.84
C LEU A 103 3.81 -7.49 -16.77
N ASP A 104 4.88 -8.15 -16.33
CA ASP A 104 6.03 -8.49 -17.18
C ASP A 104 5.63 -9.44 -18.31
N ASP A 105 4.89 -10.51 -17.98
CA ASP A 105 4.35 -11.45 -18.98
C ASP A 105 3.45 -10.76 -20.01
N LEU A 106 2.80 -9.67 -19.62
CA LEU A 106 1.99 -8.84 -20.51
C LEU A 106 2.83 -7.81 -21.30
N GLY A 107 4.12 -7.63 -21.03
CA GLY A 107 4.96 -6.60 -21.64
C GLY A 107 4.63 -5.19 -21.13
N ALA A 108 4.00 -5.07 -19.97
CA ALA A 108 3.53 -3.82 -19.36
C ALA A 108 4.30 -3.50 -18.07
N LYS A 109 5.64 -3.53 -18.13
CA LYS A 109 6.51 -3.24 -16.98
C LYS A 109 6.26 -1.85 -16.43
N GLN A 110 5.82 -1.79 -15.18
CA GLN A 110 5.61 -0.54 -14.45
C GLN A 110 5.65 -0.76 -12.95
N ARG A 111 5.80 0.32 -12.19
CA ARG A 111 5.66 0.25 -10.74
C ARG A 111 4.19 0.10 -10.37
N LEU A 112 3.96 -0.58 -9.26
CA LEU A 112 2.64 -0.71 -8.66
C LEU A 112 2.76 -0.68 -7.14
N THR A 113 1.69 -0.29 -6.46
CA THR A 113 1.58 -0.36 -4.99
C THR A 113 0.16 -0.75 -4.57
N CYS A 114 0.05 -1.63 -3.58
CA CYS A 114 -1.21 -2.04 -2.96
C CYS A 114 -1.49 -1.29 -1.64
N GLY A 115 -0.76 -0.21 -1.37
CA GLY A 115 -0.86 0.61 -0.17
C GLY A 115 0.01 0.08 0.99
N ALA A 116 -0.56 0.00 2.19
CA ALA A 116 0.17 -0.40 3.39
C ALA A 116 0.75 -1.81 3.27
N ALA A 117 1.97 -2.01 3.78
CA ALA A 117 2.72 -3.25 3.60
C ALA A 117 2.05 -4.46 4.31
N ILE A 118 1.33 -4.19 5.39
CA ILE A 118 0.59 -5.19 6.18
C ILE A 118 -0.81 -4.63 6.44
N ARG A 119 -1.84 -5.45 6.26
CA ARG A 119 -3.24 -5.06 6.50
C ARG A 119 -3.99 -6.20 7.18
N SER A 120 -4.95 -5.88 8.04
CA SER A 120 -5.97 -6.84 8.41
C SER A 120 -7.20 -6.64 7.53
N VAL A 121 -7.70 -7.73 6.96
CA VAL A 121 -8.86 -7.73 6.06
C VAL A 121 -9.77 -8.91 6.35
N GLU A 122 -11.05 -8.77 6.00
CA GLU A 122 -11.99 -9.88 6.04
C GLU A 122 -11.83 -10.81 4.82
N PRO A 123 -12.17 -12.10 4.92
CA PRO A 123 -12.32 -12.96 3.76
C PRO A 123 -13.27 -12.35 2.72
N GLY A 124 -12.87 -12.38 1.45
CA GLY A 124 -13.57 -11.75 0.33
C GLY A 124 -13.20 -10.29 0.10
N ALA A 125 -12.37 -9.68 0.96
CA ALA A 125 -11.90 -8.32 0.76
C ALA A 125 -11.15 -8.19 -0.58
N ARG A 126 -11.42 -7.08 -1.28
CA ARG A 126 -10.78 -6.71 -2.54
C ARG A 126 -9.79 -5.58 -2.29
N ILE A 127 -8.50 -5.89 -2.41
CA ILE A 127 -7.40 -4.94 -2.29
C ILE A 127 -7.15 -4.31 -3.65
N GLU A 128 -7.24 -2.98 -3.73
CA GLU A 128 -6.85 -2.24 -4.93
C GLU A 128 -5.34 -1.96 -4.90
N CYS A 129 -4.69 -2.16 -6.05
CA CYS A 129 -3.31 -1.79 -6.30
C CYS A 129 -3.25 -0.81 -7.47
N THR A 130 -2.58 0.31 -7.26
CA THR A 130 -2.41 1.38 -8.26
C THR A 130 -1.21 1.08 -9.15
N LEU A 131 -1.35 1.29 -10.45
CA LEU A 131 -0.28 1.18 -11.44
C LEU A 131 0.20 2.59 -11.86
N GLU A 132 1.51 2.77 -11.99
CA GLU A 132 2.13 4.09 -12.23
C GLU A 132 1.72 4.74 -13.56
N HIS A 133 1.54 3.95 -14.62
CA HIS A 133 1.24 4.45 -15.97
C HIS A 133 -0.24 4.32 -16.35
N GLY A 134 -1.12 4.16 -15.36
CA GLY A 134 -2.56 4.02 -15.56
C GLY A 134 -3.05 2.58 -15.41
N GLY A 135 -4.34 2.45 -15.13
CA GLY A 135 -5.01 1.21 -14.79
C GLY A 135 -5.04 0.90 -13.29
N LYS A 136 -5.71 -0.21 -12.96
CA LYS A 136 -5.84 -0.74 -11.60
C LYS A 136 -5.67 -2.25 -11.61
N ALA A 137 -5.07 -2.78 -10.56
CA ALA A 137 -5.10 -4.20 -10.27
C ALA A 137 -5.89 -4.42 -8.98
N PHE A 138 -6.55 -5.56 -8.87
CA PHE A 138 -7.32 -5.93 -7.71
C PHE A 138 -6.93 -7.33 -7.25
N ALA A 139 -6.76 -7.51 -5.95
CA ALA A 139 -6.54 -8.82 -5.33
C ALA A 139 -7.69 -9.13 -4.36
N THR A 140 -8.43 -10.21 -4.64
CA THR A 140 -9.49 -10.70 -3.75
C THR A 140 -8.92 -11.76 -2.82
N ILE A 141 -9.00 -11.53 -1.52
CA ILE A 141 -8.45 -12.41 -0.48
C ILE A 141 -9.45 -13.49 -0.12
N ARG A 142 -9.02 -14.75 -0.10
CA ARG A 142 -9.83 -15.91 0.31
C ARG A 142 -9.66 -16.18 1.80
N ALA A 143 -10.58 -16.96 2.37
CA ALA A 143 -10.59 -17.29 3.80
C ALA A 143 -9.30 -17.98 4.31
N ASN A 144 -8.54 -18.66 3.43
CA ASN A 144 -7.27 -19.29 3.76
C ASN A 144 -6.05 -18.39 3.52
N GLY A 145 -6.24 -17.10 3.21
CA GLY A 145 -5.18 -16.15 2.88
C GLY A 145 -4.66 -16.23 1.44
N ALA A 146 -5.11 -17.19 0.62
CA ALA A 146 -4.82 -17.18 -0.81
C ALA A 146 -5.53 -16.00 -1.50
N PHE A 147 -5.06 -15.59 -2.67
CA PHE A 147 -5.67 -14.48 -3.41
C PHE A 147 -5.88 -14.80 -4.89
N THR A 148 -6.82 -14.09 -5.51
CA THR A 148 -7.00 -14.06 -6.97
C THR A 148 -6.88 -12.63 -7.45
N THR A 149 -6.29 -12.44 -8.63
CA THR A 149 -6.02 -11.11 -9.17
C THR A 149 -6.82 -10.79 -10.42
N GLU A 150 -7.15 -9.52 -10.61
CA GLU A 150 -7.76 -8.95 -11.81
C GLU A 150 -6.96 -7.69 -12.19
N ILE A 151 -6.56 -7.55 -13.46
CA ILE A 151 -5.81 -6.38 -13.95
C ILE A 151 -6.68 -5.67 -15.00
N VAL A 152 -6.92 -4.38 -14.77
CA VAL A 152 -7.64 -3.48 -15.67
C VAL A 152 -6.66 -2.43 -16.15
N LEU A 153 -6.18 -2.57 -17.38
CA LEU A 153 -5.24 -1.61 -17.98
C LEU A 153 -6.02 -0.48 -18.67
N ASP A 154 -5.55 0.75 -18.51
CA ASP A 154 -6.07 1.87 -19.30
C ASP A 154 -5.73 1.67 -20.79
N PRO A 155 -6.56 2.20 -21.72
CA PRO A 155 -6.32 2.05 -23.15
C PRO A 155 -4.93 2.53 -23.60
N ALA A 156 -4.37 3.55 -22.96
CA ALA A 156 -3.02 4.04 -23.24
C ALA A 156 -1.94 3.00 -22.88
N ALA A 157 -2.06 2.37 -21.70
CA ALA A 157 -1.18 1.30 -21.26
C ALA A 157 -1.35 0.03 -22.10
N ALA A 158 -2.59 -0.27 -22.53
CA ALA A 158 -2.86 -1.36 -23.45
C ALA A 158 -2.25 -1.11 -24.85
N SER A 159 -2.26 0.14 -25.32
CA SER A 159 -1.72 0.52 -26.63
C SER A 159 -0.18 0.47 -26.70
N ALA A 160 0.52 0.67 -25.59
CA ALA A 160 1.97 0.48 -25.52
C ALA A 160 2.40 -0.96 -25.85
N ARG A 161 1.50 -1.94 -25.69
CA ARG A 161 1.73 -3.36 -26.03
C ARG A 161 1.65 -3.62 -27.54
N SER A 162 0.95 -2.77 -28.28
CA SER A 162 0.73 -2.92 -29.72
C SER A 162 1.91 -2.43 -30.56
N GLN A 163 2.93 -1.83 -29.94
CA GLN A 163 4.22 -1.64 -30.60
C GLN A 163 4.94 -2.99 -30.59
N GLU A 164 4.63 -3.79 -31.61
CA GLU A 164 5.40 -4.96 -32.00
C GLU A 164 6.90 -4.62 -31.85
N PRO A 165 7.71 -5.44 -31.16
CA PRO A 165 9.14 -5.22 -31.10
C PRO A 165 9.61 -4.97 -32.53
N PRO A 166 10.34 -3.86 -32.81
CA PRO A 166 10.78 -3.60 -34.17
C PRO A 166 11.43 -4.90 -34.64
N PRO A 167 11.02 -5.45 -35.81
CA PRO A 167 11.45 -6.76 -36.26
C PRO A 167 12.95 -6.74 -36.08
N GLN A 168 13.45 -7.55 -35.13
CA GLN A 168 14.89 -7.60 -34.91
C GLN A 168 15.42 -7.95 -36.28
N MET A 169 16.11 -6.98 -36.89
CA MET A 169 16.75 -7.18 -38.17
C MET A 169 17.55 -8.44 -37.96
N LEU A 170 17.06 -9.51 -38.56
CA LEU A 170 17.62 -10.84 -38.53
C LEU A 170 19.06 -10.59 -38.94
N LEU A 171 19.96 -10.51 -37.96
CA LEU A 171 21.36 -10.27 -38.18
C LEU A 171 21.78 -11.47 -39.00
N ASP A 172 21.89 -11.22 -40.30
CA ASP A 172 22.28 -12.13 -41.35
C ASP A 172 23.64 -12.67 -40.91
N ARG A 173 23.59 -13.74 -40.13
CA ARG A 173 24.77 -14.43 -39.62
C ARG A 173 25.28 -15.16 -40.83
N GLY A 174 26.10 -14.44 -41.59
CA GLY A 174 26.70 -14.88 -42.83
C GLY A 174 27.15 -16.33 -42.66
N SER A 175 26.49 -17.20 -43.41
CA SER A 175 26.96 -18.56 -43.65
C SER A 175 28.29 -18.43 -44.38
N GLY A 176 29.37 -18.40 -43.62
CA GLY A 176 30.72 -18.56 -44.15
C GLY A 176 30.91 -20.00 -44.55
N SER A 177 30.53 -20.34 -45.78
CA SER A 177 30.92 -21.57 -46.45
C SER A 177 32.41 -21.48 -46.79
N GLY A 178 33.26 -21.86 -45.83
CA GLY A 178 34.68 -22.13 -46.09
C GLY A 178 34.79 -23.45 -46.84
N ALA A 179 34.67 -23.39 -48.16
CA ALA A 179 35.20 -24.41 -49.05
C ALA A 179 36.60 -23.96 -49.46
N ASP A 180 37.62 -24.51 -48.82
CA ASP A 180 38.97 -24.55 -49.37
C ASP A 180 39.49 -25.97 -49.13
N GLY A 181 39.54 -26.73 -50.22
CA GLY A 181 40.33 -27.95 -50.29
C GLY A 181 41.76 -27.61 -50.67
N ASP A 182 42.69 -28.47 -50.29
CA ASP A 182 43.90 -28.72 -51.07
C ASP A 182 44.46 -30.11 -50.70
N ASP A 183 45.08 -30.70 -51.71
CA ASP A 183 45.52 -32.08 -51.92
C ASP A 183 46.60 -32.58 -50.93
#